data_AF-C2G3Q0-F1
#
_entry.id   AF-C2G3Q0-F1
#
_cell.length_a   1.000
_cell.length_b   1.000
_cell.length_c   1.000
_cell.angle_alpha   90.00
_cell.angle_beta   90.00
_cell.angle_gamma   90.00
#
_symmetry.space_group_name_H-M   'P 1'
#
loop_
_entity.id
_entity.type
_entity.pdbx_description
1 polymer ?
#
loop_
_entity_poly.entity_id
_entity_poly.type
_entity_poly.pdbx_seq_one_letter_code
_entity_poly.pdbx_strand_id
1 'polypeptide(L)'
;MQVLIDLLLVSMKNFLSQFSTCILLILSSQQFVYGQSKSSLTNVFLGSSGDHGQMSPAASSPFHQMSIAPQTYPTLHMGYEYLAKEILGFTHNRFEGVGCKGSGGLILVKPFLGGQDDQQPLLKVTEQAGPGFYEIGLKNKIKAAFAVDENFGIHEYSFPKGKKGFSIDLAHAFNGAFVSNTYDMDAKGMLKGSVRARTTCGVGIYTIHYAIKVSSSHIWEGKGNQLTLHLEENSEKVTIQIAFSAVSVQKAVETLQRNADRSYSDIRNASQQQWDTYLSRIKVKGDPEREKLFYSLFYRTLQPLIRSQKQTVSTQGQMERCTRLKENDIMAGLYGIIIKHSCLYWNCSIHSSIRMWYHPFLTFTDTASMILQALMNPPIQFVPNMRR
;
A
#
# COMPACT_ATOMS: atom_id res chain seq x y z
N MET A 1 -62.77 11.80 -42.17
CA MET A 1 -62.32 12.26 -40.85
C MET A 1 -61.97 11.09 -39.94
N GLN A 2 -62.88 10.12 -39.74
CA GLN A 2 -62.64 8.91 -38.92
C GLN A 2 -61.41 8.08 -39.35
N VAL A 3 -61.27 7.81 -40.65
CA VAL A 3 -60.15 7.03 -41.21
C VAL A 3 -58.78 7.68 -40.92
N LEU A 4 -58.71 9.02 -40.88
CA LEU A 4 -57.48 9.75 -40.60
C LEU A 4 -57.08 9.63 -39.11
N ILE A 5 -58.07 9.60 -38.22
CA ILE A 5 -57.88 9.43 -36.77
C ILE A 5 -57.38 8.01 -36.47
N ASP A 6 -57.95 6.99 -37.13
CA ASP A 6 -57.54 5.60 -36.95
C ASP A 6 -56.11 5.36 -37.45
N LEU A 7 -55.72 5.96 -38.58
CA LEU A 7 -54.34 5.91 -39.09
C LEU A 7 -53.33 6.58 -38.15
N LEU A 8 -53.69 7.72 -37.55
CA LEU A 8 -52.86 8.42 -36.56
C LEU A 8 -52.72 7.60 -35.26
N LEU A 9 -53.79 6.96 -34.81
CA LEU A 9 -53.77 6.12 -33.60
C LEU A 9 -52.92 4.85 -33.79
N VAL A 10 -52.94 4.23 -34.97
CA VAL A 10 -52.09 3.07 -35.29
C VAL A 10 -50.61 3.48 -35.37
N SER A 11 -50.32 4.63 -35.99
CA SER A 11 -48.95 5.18 -36.06
C SER A 11 -48.39 5.50 -34.67
N MET A 12 -49.19 6.13 -33.79
CA MET A 12 -48.80 6.44 -32.42
C MET A 12 -48.58 5.20 -31.56
N LYS A 13 -49.41 4.15 -31.71
CA LYS A 13 -49.22 2.87 -30.99
C LYS A 13 -47.95 2.15 -31.42
N ASN A 14 -47.63 2.15 -32.71
CA ASN A 14 -46.41 1.56 -33.22
C ASN A 14 -45.17 2.36 -32.78
N PHE A 15 -45.27 3.69 -32.74
CA PHE A 15 -44.19 4.55 -32.24
C PHE A 15 -43.96 4.36 -30.74
N LEU A 16 -45.02 4.31 -29.92
CA LEU A 16 -44.93 4.02 -28.48
C LEU A 16 -44.38 2.61 -28.20
N SER A 17 -44.78 1.62 -29.00
CA SER A 17 -44.27 0.24 -28.90
C SER A 17 -42.77 0.17 -29.22
N GLN A 18 -42.32 0.86 -30.27
CA GLN A 18 -40.90 0.93 -30.65
C GLN A 18 -40.07 1.73 -29.63
N PHE A 19 -40.61 2.82 -29.09
CA PHE A 19 -39.94 3.60 -28.04
C PHE A 19 -39.80 2.80 -26.75
N SER A 20 -40.83 2.04 -26.37
CA SER A 20 -40.79 1.19 -25.16
C SER A 20 -39.83 0.00 -25.30
N THR A 21 -39.67 -0.57 -26.51
CA THR A 21 -38.68 -1.64 -26.75
C THR A 21 -37.24 -1.11 -26.78
N CYS A 22 -37.00 0.09 -27.32
CA CYS A 22 -35.68 0.73 -27.24
C CYS A 22 -35.28 1.09 -25.81
N ILE A 23 -36.21 1.58 -24.96
CA ILE A 23 -35.94 1.88 -23.55
C ILE A 23 -35.63 0.60 -22.75
N LEU A 24 -36.34 -0.50 -23.00
CA LEU A 24 -36.07 -1.80 -22.38
C LEU A 24 -34.70 -2.38 -22.80
N LEU A 25 -34.29 -2.22 -24.06
CA LEU A 25 -32.97 -2.63 -24.53
C LEU A 25 -31.83 -1.78 -23.94
N ILE A 26 -32.04 -0.47 -23.78
CA ILE A 26 -31.06 0.42 -23.14
C ILE A 26 -30.95 0.16 -21.63
N LEU A 27 -32.05 -0.18 -20.95
CA LEU A 27 -32.03 -0.55 -19.52
C LEU A 27 -31.45 -1.95 -19.27
N SER A 28 -31.52 -2.86 -20.24
CA SER A 28 -30.97 -4.22 -20.11
C SER A 28 -29.45 -4.31 -20.31
N SER A 29 -28.80 -3.29 -20.87
CA SER A 29 -27.36 -3.31 -21.20
C SER A 29 -26.42 -2.78 -20.11
N GLN A 30 -26.94 -2.44 -18.92
CA GLN A 30 -26.12 -1.93 -17.80
C GLN A 30 -26.22 -2.75 -16.51
N GLN A 31 -26.53 -4.04 -16.58
CA GLN A 31 -26.22 -4.93 -15.48
C GLN A 31 -24.73 -5.29 -15.53
N PHE A 32 -23.88 -4.36 -15.09
CA PHE A 32 -22.59 -4.75 -14.53
C PHE A 32 -22.91 -5.58 -13.28
N VAL A 33 -22.92 -6.90 -13.44
CA VAL A 33 -22.80 -7.81 -12.30
C VAL A 33 -21.41 -7.54 -11.73
N TYR A 34 -21.32 -6.58 -10.80
CA TYR A 34 -20.14 -6.37 -9.99
C TYR A 34 -20.00 -7.62 -9.12
N GLY A 35 -19.26 -8.61 -9.63
CA GLY A 35 -18.72 -9.66 -8.77
C GLY A 35 -18.00 -8.97 -7.61
N GLN A 36 -18.29 -9.40 -6.38
CA GLN A 36 -17.69 -8.81 -5.20
C GLN A 36 -16.17 -8.73 -5.37
N SER A 37 -15.64 -7.50 -5.30
CA SER A 37 -14.21 -7.22 -5.39
C SER A 37 -13.45 -8.10 -4.38
N LYS A 38 -12.38 -8.77 -4.79
CA LYS A 38 -11.66 -9.70 -3.91
C LYS A 38 -10.95 -8.94 -2.79
N SER A 39 -10.55 -7.70 -3.04
CA SER A 39 -10.06 -6.78 -2.03
C SER A 39 -11.08 -6.50 -0.91
N SER A 40 -12.39 -6.55 -1.21
CA SER A 40 -13.45 -6.37 -0.20
C SER A 40 -13.64 -7.58 0.73
N LEU A 41 -13.06 -8.74 0.39
CA LEU A 41 -13.06 -9.95 1.23
C LEU A 41 -11.85 -9.99 2.18
N THR A 42 -10.91 -9.06 2.04
CA THR A 42 -9.63 -9.06 2.76
C THR A 42 -9.74 -8.33 4.09
N ASN A 43 -9.42 -9.01 5.18
CA ASN A 43 -9.19 -8.42 6.49
C ASN A 43 -7.70 -8.07 6.69
N VAL A 44 -7.35 -6.80 6.50
CA VAL A 44 -5.98 -6.30 6.67
C VAL A 44 -5.53 -6.15 8.14
N PHE A 45 -6.38 -6.48 9.13
CA PHE A 45 -6.00 -6.53 10.54
C PHE A 45 -5.61 -7.95 10.99
N LEU A 46 -5.80 -8.98 10.16
CA LEU A 46 -5.46 -10.37 10.49
C LEU A 46 -3.96 -10.51 10.81
N GLY A 47 -3.62 -10.87 12.05
CA GLY A 47 -2.23 -11.01 12.52
C GLY A 47 -1.56 -9.72 12.98
N SER A 48 -2.32 -8.66 13.27
CA SER A 48 -1.81 -7.34 13.70
C SER A 48 -1.84 -7.07 15.22
N SER A 49 -2.15 -8.09 16.01
CA SER A 49 -2.16 -8.01 17.48
C SER A 49 -1.40 -9.18 18.08
N GLY A 50 -0.63 -8.90 19.13
CA GLY A 50 0.21 -9.90 19.80
C GLY A 50 1.19 -10.59 18.85
N ASP A 51 1.69 -11.76 19.27
CA ASP A 51 2.62 -12.56 18.47
C ASP A 51 1.91 -13.55 17.54
N HIS A 52 0.96 -13.04 16.74
CA HIS A 52 0.06 -13.84 15.89
C HIS A 52 0.29 -13.64 14.39
N GLY A 53 1.50 -13.21 14.02
CA GLY A 53 1.89 -13.09 12.62
C GLY A 53 2.74 -11.87 12.33
N GLN A 54 2.77 -10.89 13.23
CA GLN A 54 3.61 -9.70 13.08
C GLN A 54 3.29 -8.94 11.77
N MET A 55 2.00 -8.72 11.51
CA MET A 55 1.49 -7.99 10.34
C MET A 55 0.95 -6.60 10.69
N SER A 56 0.87 -5.71 9.70
CA SER A 56 0.25 -4.39 9.83
C SER A 56 -0.93 -4.20 8.87
N PRO A 57 -1.86 -3.28 9.19
CA PRO A 57 -2.93 -2.86 8.28
C PRO A 57 -2.47 -1.72 7.35
N ALA A 58 -1.17 -1.60 7.06
CA ALA A 58 -0.65 -0.50 6.28
C ALA A 58 -1.32 -0.36 4.91
N ALA A 59 -1.55 0.88 4.50
CA ALA A 59 -1.77 1.20 3.10
C ALA A 59 -0.55 0.75 2.31
N SER A 60 -0.70 -0.20 1.39
CA SER A 60 0.39 -0.73 0.58
C SER A 60 -0.12 -1.23 -0.75
N SER A 61 0.78 -1.34 -1.73
CA SER A 61 0.52 -2.05 -2.99
C SER A 61 1.20 -3.40 -2.98
N PRO A 62 0.70 -4.40 -3.76
CA PRO A 62 1.35 -5.70 -3.88
C PRO A 62 2.82 -5.51 -4.24
N PHE A 63 3.72 -6.07 -3.46
CA PHE A 63 5.15 -6.12 -3.76
C PHE A 63 5.94 -4.79 -3.78
N HIS A 64 5.39 -3.71 -3.25
CA HIS A 64 6.05 -2.40 -3.25
C HIS A 64 6.53 -1.96 -1.87
N GLN A 65 7.50 -1.05 -1.86
CA GLN A 65 8.15 -0.62 -0.63
C GLN A 65 7.42 0.44 0.15
N MET A 66 6.71 1.31 -0.55
CA MET A 66 5.87 2.25 0.15
C MET A 66 4.82 1.47 0.91
N SER A 67 4.80 1.66 2.23
CA SER A 67 3.71 1.22 3.08
C SER A 67 3.53 2.23 4.20
N ILE A 68 2.31 2.72 4.37
CA ILE A 68 2.02 3.79 5.33
C ILE A 68 1.08 3.25 6.40
N ALA A 69 1.52 3.32 7.65
CA ALA A 69 0.72 2.96 8.81
C ALA A 69 1.19 3.75 10.03
N PRO A 70 0.33 3.86 11.07
CA PRO A 70 0.71 4.47 12.32
C PRO A 70 1.76 3.64 13.06
N GLN A 71 2.70 4.30 13.71
CA GLN A 71 3.53 3.70 14.73
C GLN A 71 2.80 3.75 16.07
N THR A 72 2.47 2.60 16.63
CA THR A 72 1.68 2.53 17.86
C THR A 72 2.55 2.48 19.12
N TYR A 73 1.95 2.76 20.28
CA TYR A 73 2.50 2.39 21.58
C TYR A 73 1.42 1.66 22.43
N PRO A 74 1.70 0.46 22.96
CA PRO A 74 2.88 -0.37 22.70
C PRO A 74 3.00 -0.75 21.21
N THR A 75 4.19 -1.21 20.80
CA THR A 75 4.50 -1.59 19.41
C THR A 75 4.96 -3.03 19.31
N LEU A 76 4.61 -3.69 18.21
CA LEU A 76 5.18 -4.97 17.80
C LEU A 76 6.36 -4.76 16.82
N HIS A 77 6.88 -5.84 16.21
CA HIS A 77 8.11 -5.82 15.40
C HIS A 77 8.02 -4.92 14.16
N MET A 78 6.88 -4.93 13.47
CA MET A 78 6.63 -4.11 12.29
C MET A 78 6.17 -2.67 12.63
N GLY A 79 6.09 -2.30 13.91
CA GLY A 79 5.72 -0.96 14.36
C GLY A 79 4.24 -0.74 14.69
N TYR A 80 3.41 -1.78 14.78
CA TYR A 80 1.95 -1.64 14.95
C TYR A 80 1.39 -2.70 15.91
N GLU A 81 0.42 -2.32 16.73
CA GLU A 81 -0.38 -3.20 17.60
C GLU A 81 -1.85 -2.75 17.49
N TYR A 82 -2.74 -3.65 17.08
CA TYR A 82 -4.16 -3.36 16.89
C TYR A 82 -4.83 -2.76 18.14
N LEU A 83 -4.55 -3.35 19.31
CA LEU A 83 -5.19 -2.94 20.57
C LEU A 83 -4.62 -1.64 21.15
N ALA A 84 -3.45 -1.21 20.67
CA ALA A 84 -2.82 0.03 21.11
C ALA A 84 -3.68 1.25 20.76
N LYS A 85 -3.72 2.22 21.68
CA LYS A 85 -4.49 3.46 21.53
C LYS A 85 -3.63 4.68 21.25
N GLU A 86 -2.34 4.60 21.57
CA GLU A 86 -1.39 5.68 21.35
C GLU A 86 -0.69 5.52 20.01
N ILE A 87 -0.54 6.63 19.31
CA ILE A 87 0.08 6.73 17.99
C ILE A 87 1.20 7.77 18.07
N LEU A 88 2.43 7.33 17.80
CA LEU A 88 3.63 8.16 17.85
C LEU A 88 3.83 9.00 16.57
N GLY A 89 3.21 8.57 15.47
CA GLY A 89 3.31 9.19 14.15
C GLY A 89 2.99 8.17 13.06
N PHE A 90 3.28 8.52 11.82
CA PHE A 90 3.08 7.67 10.65
C PHE A 90 4.42 7.44 9.95
N THR A 91 4.78 6.17 9.75
CA THR A 91 6.05 5.79 9.14
C THR A 91 5.85 5.22 7.75
N HIS A 92 6.92 5.27 6.95
CA HIS A 92 6.90 4.92 5.54
C HIS A 92 7.86 3.76 5.28
N ASN A 93 7.30 2.62 4.86
CA ASN A 93 7.89 1.28 4.77
C ASN A 93 7.77 0.44 6.05
N ARG A 94 7.49 -0.85 5.84
CA ARG A 94 7.40 -1.89 6.86
C ARG A 94 7.85 -3.21 6.27
N PHE A 95 8.42 -4.03 7.14
CA PHE A 95 8.80 -5.40 6.83
C PHE A 95 7.83 -6.29 7.60
N GLU A 96 6.83 -6.81 6.89
CA GLU A 96 5.75 -7.61 7.46
C GLU A 96 6.23 -9.02 7.81
N GLY A 97 5.68 -9.62 8.86
CA GLY A 97 5.87 -11.04 9.18
C GLY A 97 7.22 -11.42 9.77
N VAL A 98 8.04 -10.44 10.19
CA VAL A 98 9.35 -10.71 10.78
C VAL A 98 9.25 -10.96 12.28
N GLY A 99 9.89 -12.03 12.76
CA GLY A 99 9.94 -12.41 14.18
C GLY A 99 10.92 -11.59 15.04
N CYS A 100 11.50 -10.53 14.48
CA CYS A 100 12.36 -9.62 15.23
C CYS A 100 12.20 -8.19 14.73
N LYS A 101 12.36 -7.21 15.63
CA LYS A 101 12.32 -5.79 15.28
C LYS A 101 13.65 -5.45 14.61
N GLY A 102 13.64 -5.11 13.32
CA GLY A 102 14.87 -4.94 12.55
C GLY A 102 14.80 -3.78 11.57
N SER A 103 14.16 -4.00 10.44
CA SER A 103 14.13 -3.06 9.32
C SER A 103 12.81 -2.31 9.22
N GLY A 104 12.86 -1.13 8.58
CA GLY A 104 11.69 -0.33 8.23
C GLY A 104 11.41 0.80 9.19
N GLY A 105 10.20 1.34 9.09
CA GLY A 105 9.80 2.53 9.83
C GLY A 105 10.54 3.78 9.36
N LEU A 106 10.94 3.87 8.09
CA LEU A 106 11.66 5.05 7.62
C LEU A 106 10.74 6.28 7.63
N ILE A 107 11.30 7.43 7.98
CA ILE A 107 10.63 8.75 7.93
C ILE A 107 9.32 8.77 8.72
N LEU A 108 9.35 9.40 9.89
CA LEU A 108 8.15 9.56 10.71
C LEU A 108 7.54 10.94 10.49
N VAL A 109 6.25 10.98 10.18
CA VAL A 109 5.45 12.21 10.07
C VAL A 109 4.40 12.19 11.16
N LYS A 110 4.36 13.22 12.00
CA LYS A 110 3.40 13.35 13.09
C LYS A 110 2.66 14.70 13.01
N PRO A 111 1.34 14.71 12.79
CA PRO A 111 0.57 15.95 12.86
C PRO A 111 0.47 16.45 14.31
N PHE A 112 0.44 17.78 14.49
CA PHE A 112 0.20 18.41 15.79
C PHE A 112 -0.78 19.59 15.69
N LEU A 113 -1.33 19.98 16.85
CA LEU A 113 -2.07 21.22 17.04
C LEU A 113 -1.25 22.16 17.92
N GLY A 114 -1.48 23.46 17.81
CA GLY A 114 -0.69 24.48 18.46
C GLY A 114 0.51 24.91 17.61
N GLY A 115 1.42 25.66 18.23
CA GLY A 115 2.59 26.20 17.54
C GLY A 115 3.76 25.23 17.38
N GLN A 116 3.70 24.03 17.97
CA GLN A 116 4.76 23.01 17.91
C GLN A 116 4.21 21.66 18.38
N ASP A 117 4.96 20.58 18.10
CA ASP A 117 4.66 19.24 18.61
C ASP A 117 4.87 19.16 20.13
N ASP A 118 3.80 18.83 20.86
CA ASP A 118 3.78 18.69 22.33
C ASP A 118 4.48 17.42 22.84
N GLN A 119 5.04 16.61 21.93
CA GLN A 119 5.71 15.34 22.19
C GLN A 119 4.80 14.27 22.80
N GLN A 120 3.50 14.52 22.93
CA GLN A 120 2.54 13.55 23.44
C GLN A 120 2.07 12.62 22.32
N PRO A 121 1.76 11.35 22.62
CA PRO A 121 1.15 10.46 21.63
C PRO A 121 -0.21 10.98 21.16
N LEU A 122 -0.52 10.75 19.90
CA LEU A 122 -1.87 10.96 19.36
C LEU A 122 -2.77 9.81 19.84
N LEU A 123 -4.00 10.12 20.23
CA LEU A 123 -4.92 9.11 20.75
C LEU A 123 -5.91 8.65 19.67
N LYS A 124 -5.82 7.38 19.27
CA LYS A 124 -6.70 6.71 18.29
C LYS A 124 -8.13 6.55 18.85
N VAL A 125 -9.11 7.00 18.07
CA VAL A 125 -10.54 6.84 18.36
C VAL A 125 -11.20 5.87 17.39
N THR A 126 -10.90 6.01 16.10
CA THR A 126 -11.44 5.15 15.04
C THR A 126 -10.31 4.76 14.10
N GLU A 127 -10.41 3.58 13.50
CA GLU A 127 -9.55 3.19 12.39
C GLU A 127 -10.34 2.33 11.40
N GLN A 128 -10.00 2.50 10.13
CA GLN A 128 -10.49 1.69 9.04
C GLN A 128 -9.33 1.45 8.08
N ALA A 129 -9.25 0.24 7.53
CA ALA A 129 -8.20 -0.09 6.60
C ALA A 129 -8.69 -1.14 5.60
N GLY A 130 -8.05 -1.18 4.44
CA GLY A 130 -8.27 -2.18 3.42
C GLY A 130 -7.08 -2.24 2.47
N PRO A 131 -7.11 -3.13 1.47
CA PRO A 131 -6.01 -3.22 0.51
C PRO A 131 -5.77 -1.86 -0.17
N GLY A 132 -4.60 -1.27 0.08
CA GLY A 132 -4.19 0.01 -0.50
C GLY A 132 -4.46 1.26 0.33
N PHE A 133 -5.20 1.19 1.45
CA PHE A 133 -5.53 2.38 2.24
C PHE A 133 -5.64 2.12 3.75
N TYR A 134 -5.40 3.18 4.53
CA TYR A 134 -5.59 3.24 5.99
C TYR A 134 -6.21 4.60 6.34
N GLU A 135 -7.15 4.64 7.28
CA GLU A 135 -7.83 5.84 7.74
C GLU A 135 -7.92 5.81 9.27
N ILE A 136 -7.73 6.96 9.90
CA ILE A 136 -7.74 7.10 11.36
C ILE A 136 -8.38 8.41 11.80
N GLY A 137 -9.19 8.33 12.84
CA GLY A 137 -9.71 9.49 13.58
C GLY A 137 -9.06 9.59 14.95
N LEU A 138 -8.58 10.79 15.29
CA LEU A 138 -7.85 11.07 16.53
C LEU A 138 -8.69 11.90 17.51
N LYS A 139 -8.42 11.74 18.82
CA LYS A 139 -9.17 12.41 19.90
C LYS A 139 -9.10 13.93 19.82
N ASN A 140 -7.99 14.47 19.31
CA ASN A 140 -7.79 15.91 19.09
C ASN A 140 -8.51 16.43 17.82
N LYS A 141 -9.42 15.64 17.25
CA LYS A 141 -10.25 15.96 16.08
C LYS A 141 -9.50 16.02 14.74
N ILE A 142 -8.23 15.61 14.71
CA ILE A 142 -7.53 15.37 13.45
C ILE A 142 -8.07 14.07 12.83
N LYS A 143 -8.37 14.10 11.53
CA LYS A 143 -8.60 12.90 10.72
C LYS A 143 -7.48 12.76 9.72
N ALA A 144 -7.02 11.54 9.48
CA ALA A 144 -6.00 11.26 8.49
C ALA A 144 -6.39 10.05 7.63
N ALA A 145 -6.15 10.15 6.34
CA ALA A 145 -6.36 9.08 5.37
C ALA A 145 -5.09 8.89 4.54
N PHE A 146 -4.71 7.64 4.32
CA PHE A 146 -3.49 7.26 3.61
C PHE A 146 -3.83 6.29 2.50
N ALA A 147 -3.27 6.52 1.32
CA ALA A 147 -3.36 5.58 0.20
C ALA A 147 -2.00 5.41 -0.45
N VAL A 148 -1.73 4.21 -0.96
CA VAL A 148 -0.46 3.87 -1.60
C VAL A 148 -0.69 3.18 -2.93
N ASP A 149 -0.08 3.72 -3.99
CA ASP A 149 -0.06 3.14 -5.32
C ASP A 149 1.41 2.96 -5.74
N GLU A 150 1.85 1.71 -5.84
CA GLU A 150 3.25 1.35 -6.01
C GLU A 150 4.18 1.98 -4.95
N ASN A 151 5.17 2.77 -5.36
CA ASN A 151 6.09 3.49 -4.48
C ASN A 151 5.67 4.95 -4.22
N PHE A 152 4.42 5.31 -4.54
CA PHE A 152 3.84 6.61 -4.23
C PHE A 152 2.81 6.48 -3.10
N GLY A 153 2.87 7.39 -2.14
CA GLY A 153 1.94 7.50 -1.03
C GLY A 153 1.35 8.90 -0.94
N ILE A 154 0.08 8.98 -0.53
CA ILE A 154 -0.62 10.23 -0.27
C ILE A 154 -1.27 10.19 1.11
N HIS A 155 -1.09 11.26 1.86
CA HIS A 155 -1.77 11.53 3.11
C HIS A 155 -2.80 12.63 2.85
N GLU A 156 -4.02 12.49 3.34
CA GLU A 156 -5.00 13.56 3.45
C GLU A 156 -5.32 13.78 4.92
N TYR A 157 -5.12 15.00 5.39
CA TYR A 157 -5.43 15.41 6.76
C TYR A 157 -6.58 16.40 6.78
N SER A 158 -7.48 16.23 7.74
CA SER A 158 -8.44 17.25 8.14
C SER A 158 -8.11 17.73 9.54
N PHE A 159 -7.88 19.04 9.69
CA PHE A 159 -7.53 19.67 10.96
C PHE A 159 -8.67 20.56 11.48
N PRO A 160 -8.82 20.71 12.81
CA PRO A 160 -9.55 21.83 13.38
C PRO A 160 -8.86 23.18 13.08
N LYS A 161 -9.59 24.29 13.25
CA LYS A 161 -9.05 25.65 13.11
C LYS A 161 -7.99 25.97 14.17
N GLY A 162 -7.06 26.86 13.83
CA GLY A 162 -5.96 27.32 14.70
C GLY A 162 -4.58 26.84 14.25
N LYS A 163 -3.54 27.16 15.02
CA LYS A 163 -2.16 26.75 14.76
C LYS A 163 -2.01 25.22 14.72
N LYS A 164 -1.22 24.74 13.78
CA LYS A 164 -1.06 23.31 13.46
C LYS A 164 0.13 23.10 12.52
N GLY A 165 0.56 21.85 12.43
CA GLY A 165 1.66 21.49 11.57
C GLY A 165 2.00 20.01 11.61
N PHE A 166 3.19 19.69 11.12
CA PHE A 166 3.76 18.34 11.19
C PHE A 166 5.17 18.38 11.74
N SER A 167 5.47 17.49 12.68
CA SER A 167 6.84 17.09 13.00
C SER A 167 7.25 16.00 12.01
N ILE A 168 8.44 16.12 11.43
CA ILE A 168 8.99 15.18 10.46
C ILE A 168 10.40 14.77 10.91
N ASP A 169 10.56 13.49 11.22
CA ASP A 169 11.83 12.88 11.56
C ASP A 169 12.35 12.06 10.36
N LEU A 170 13.32 12.62 9.64
CA LEU A 170 14.01 11.99 8.52
C LEU A 170 15.05 10.94 8.95
N ALA A 171 15.36 10.87 10.25
CA ALA A 171 16.25 9.88 10.84
C ALA A 171 15.49 8.73 11.50
N HIS A 172 14.16 8.76 11.51
CA HIS A 172 13.40 7.67 12.09
C HIS A 172 13.63 6.36 11.31
N ALA A 173 13.97 5.31 12.05
CA ALA A 173 14.06 3.94 11.60
C ALA A 173 13.83 3.02 12.81
N PHE A 174 13.16 1.89 12.61
CA PHE A 174 12.93 0.94 13.70
C PHE A 174 14.24 0.45 14.32
N ASN A 175 14.19 0.14 15.61
CA ASN A 175 15.30 -0.46 16.36
C ASN A 175 16.61 0.33 16.30
N GLY A 176 16.53 1.67 16.18
CA GLY A 176 17.71 2.52 16.04
C GLY A 176 18.56 2.18 14.82
N ALA A 177 17.96 1.60 13.77
CA ALA A 177 18.66 1.14 12.57
C ALA A 177 19.15 2.28 11.68
N PHE A 178 18.87 3.53 12.02
CA PHE A 178 19.31 4.70 11.27
C PHE A 178 20.84 4.73 11.12
N VAL A 179 21.29 5.08 9.91
CA VAL A 179 22.71 5.26 9.60
C VAL A 179 22.99 6.71 9.21
N SER A 180 22.30 7.21 8.19
CA SER A 180 22.50 8.57 7.70
C SER A 180 21.32 9.03 6.86
N ASN A 181 21.13 10.34 6.77
CA ASN A 181 20.20 10.95 5.84
C ASN A 181 20.86 12.17 5.18
N THR A 182 20.56 12.37 3.90
CA THR A 182 20.86 13.60 3.18
C THR A 182 19.57 14.12 2.57
N TYR A 183 19.41 15.44 2.54
CA TYR A 183 18.27 16.05 1.88
C TYR A 183 18.64 17.43 1.32
N ASP A 184 17.84 17.85 0.36
CA ASP A 184 17.79 19.18 -0.20
C ASP A 184 16.31 19.60 -0.34
N MET A 185 16.05 20.89 -0.37
CA MET A 185 14.73 21.45 -0.54
C MET A 185 14.73 22.40 -1.72
N ASP A 186 13.84 22.18 -2.68
CA ASP A 186 13.75 23.08 -3.83
C ASP A 186 13.02 24.38 -3.49
N ALA A 187 13.05 25.34 -4.43
CA ALA A 187 12.42 26.65 -4.27
C ALA A 187 10.89 26.60 -4.06
N LYS A 188 10.25 25.45 -4.30
CA LYS A 188 8.81 25.22 -4.11
C LYS A 188 8.50 24.45 -2.83
N GLY A 189 9.50 24.21 -1.97
CA GLY A 189 9.34 23.48 -0.72
C GLY A 189 9.26 21.97 -0.88
N MET A 190 9.62 21.41 -2.04
CA MET A 190 9.72 19.95 -2.20
C MET A 190 11.02 19.46 -1.57
N LEU A 191 10.88 18.62 -0.55
CA LEU A 191 11.98 17.96 0.14
C LEU A 191 12.38 16.70 -0.62
N LYS A 192 13.66 16.52 -0.93
CA LYS A 192 14.17 15.34 -1.65
C LYS A 192 15.48 14.87 -1.05
N GLY A 193 15.68 13.56 -0.95
CA GLY A 193 16.81 13.05 -0.18
C GLY A 193 17.03 11.56 -0.27
N SER A 194 17.97 11.08 0.53
CA SER A 194 18.31 9.67 0.67
C SER A 194 18.51 9.31 2.13
N VAL A 195 17.80 8.29 2.60
CA VAL A 195 17.94 7.73 3.95
C VAL A 195 18.58 6.35 3.86
N ARG A 196 19.52 6.07 4.77
CA ARG A 196 20.22 4.80 4.93
C ARG A 196 19.89 4.20 6.27
N ALA A 197 19.54 2.92 6.28
CA ALA A 197 19.26 2.17 7.50
C ALA A 197 19.82 0.75 7.43
N ARG A 198 20.11 0.18 8.59
CA ARG A 198 20.56 -1.21 8.72
C ARG A 198 19.42 -2.18 8.41
N THR A 199 19.76 -3.29 7.78
CA THR A 199 18.84 -4.42 7.61
C THR A 199 18.63 -5.16 8.92
N THR A 200 17.68 -6.09 8.92
CA THR A 200 17.38 -6.96 10.05
C THR A 200 18.65 -7.72 10.45
N CYS A 201 18.90 -7.83 11.75
CA CYS A 201 20.14 -8.38 12.33
C CYS A 201 21.42 -7.57 12.01
N GLY A 202 21.31 -6.37 11.42
CA GLY A 202 22.45 -5.45 11.23
C GLY A 202 23.48 -5.89 10.18
N VAL A 203 23.15 -6.89 9.35
CA VAL A 203 24.09 -7.54 8.43
C VAL A 203 24.42 -6.67 7.19
N GLY A 204 23.59 -5.68 6.89
CA GLY A 204 23.79 -4.79 5.75
C GLY A 204 23.12 -3.43 5.95
N ILE A 205 23.24 -2.57 4.94
CA ILE A 205 22.61 -1.26 4.89
C ILE A 205 21.81 -1.19 3.59
N TYR A 206 20.58 -0.71 3.68
CA TYR A 206 19.77 -0.38 2.52
C TYR A 206 19.58 1.14 2.43
N THR A 207 19.47 1.65 1.21
CA THR A 207 19.33 3.08 0.92
C THR A 207 18.02 3.31 0.19
N ILE A 208 17.18 4.20 0.70
CA ILE A 208 15.94 4.64 0.04
C ILE A 208 16.03 6.12 -0.28
N HIS A 209 15.75 6.43 -1.53
CA HIS A 209 15.62 7.79 -2.01
C HIS A 209 14.16 8.22 -1.93
N TYR A 210 13.92 9.46 -1.53
CA TYR A 210 12.57 9.99 -1.33
C TYR A 210 12.40 11.39 -1.92
N ALA A 211 11.14 11.72 -2.21
CA ALA A 211 10.65 13.07 -2.45
C ALA A 211 9.36 13.27 -1.67
N ILE A 212 9.20 14.43 -1.02
CA ILE A 212 8.03 14.81 -0.22
C ILE A 212 7.56 16.20 -0.66
N LYS A 213 6.26 16.33 -0.91
CA LYS A 213 5.61 17.60 -1.29
C LYS A 213 4.35 17.79 -0.45
N VAL A 214 4.06 19.04 -0.07
CA VAL A 214 2.85 19.41 0.67
C VAL A 214 2.04 20.41 -0.15
N SER A 215 0.70 20.25 -0.17
CA SER A 215 -0.19 21.03 -1.03
C SER A 215 -0.46 22.46 -0.55
N SER A 216 -0.51 22.68 0.77
CA SER A 216 -0.79 23.99 1.39
C SER A 216 0.46 24.85 1.48
N SER A 217 0.29 26.18 1.49
CA SER A 217 1.35 27.11 1.91
C SER A 217 1.85 26.72 3.30
N HIS A 218 3.18 26.73 3.45
CA HIS A 218 3.83 26.22 4.65
C HIS A 218 5.17 26.88 4.88
N ILE A 219 5.63 26.82 6.13
CA ILE A 219 6.96 27.27 6.54
C ILE A 219 7.69 26.08 7.14
N TRP A 220 8.87 25.80 6.60
CA TRP A 220 9.77 24.80 7.16
C TRP A 220 10.66 25.44 8.22
N GLU A 221 10.74 24.78 9.38
CA GLU A 221 11.69 25.07 10.44
C GLU A 221 12.40 23.78 10.85
N GLY A 222 13.49 23.91 11.61
CA GLY A 222 14.24 22.77 12.15
C GLY A 222 15.67 22.69 11.63
N LYS A 223 16.39 21.69 12.14
CA LYS A 223 17.82 21.48 11.84
C LYS A 223 18.10 19.98 11.75
N GLY A 224 19.00 19.61 10.85
CA GLY A 224 19.36 18.21 10.65
C GLY A 224 18.13 17.39 10.23
N ASN A 225 17.87 16.29 10.91
CA ASN A 225 16.79 15.36 10.52
C ASN A 225 15.44 15.62 11.20
N GLN A 226 15.36 16.63 12.08
CA GLN A 226 14.13 17.00 12.79
C GLN A 226 13.60 18.29 12.17
N LEU A 227 12.56 18.15 11.35
CA LEU A 227 11.91 19.24 10.64
C LEU A 227 10.52 19.48 11.20
N THR A 228 10.12 20.74 11.25
CA THR A 228 8.76 21.17 11.58
C THR A 228 8.17 21.88 10.38
N LEU A 229 6.96 21.48 10.01
CA LEU A 229 6.18 22.10 8.95
C LEU A 229 5.00 22.85 9.57
N HIS A 230 5.06 24.17 9.58
CA HIS A 230 3.93 25.01 10.02
C HIS A 230 2.98 25.25 8.86
N LEU A 231 1.69 25.03 9.10
CA LEU A 231 0.63 25.26 8.13
C LEU A 231 -0.07 26.60 8.42
N GLU A 232 -0.71 27.15 7.40
CA GLU A 232 -1.62 28.28 7.61
C GLU A 232 -2.79 27.89 8.54
N GLU A 233 -3.17 28.78 9.46
CA GLU A 233 -4.20 28.50 10.46
C GLU A 233 -5.59 28.21 9.86
N ASN A 234 -5.84 28.71 8.65
CA ASN A 234 -7.09 28.52 7.90
C ASN A 234 -7.09 27.26 7.00
N SER A 235 -5.96 26.55 6.89
CA SER A 235 -5.90 25.30 6.11
C SER A 235 -6.66 24.18 6.81
N GLU A 236 -7.87 23.85 6.34
CA GLU A 236 -8.67 22.77 6.93
C GLU A 236 -8.32 21.39 6.37
N LYS A 237 -7.90 21.33 5.09
CA LYS A 237 -7.47 20.12 4.40
C LYS A 237 -6.05 20.29 3.88
N VAL A 238 -5.20 19.31 4.17
CA VAL A 238 -3.79 19.33 3.79
C VAL A 238 -3.41 17.97 3.23
N THR A 239 -2.64 17.97 2.15
CA THR A 239 -2.15 16.76 1.52
C THR A 239 -0.63 16.69 1.64
N ILE A 240 -0.09 15.55 2.07
CA ILE A 240 1.33 15.23 1.96
C ILE A 240 1.48 14.12 0.92
N GLN A 241 2.27 14.36 -0.10
CA GLN A 241 2.65 13.38 -1.11
C GLN A 241 4.08 12.93 -0.85
N ILE A 242 4.33 11.63 -0.91
CA ILE A 242 5.66 11.04 -0.73
C ILE A 242 5.90 9.95 -1.76
N ALA A 243 7.10 9.93 -2.34
CA ALA A 243 7.51 8.89 -3.27
C ALA A 243 8.83 8.29 -2.85
N PHE A 244 8.96 6.96 -2.98
CA PHE A 244 10.19 6.22 -2.75
C PHE A 244 10.81 5.69 -4.03
N SER A 245 12.12 5.51 -4.00
CA SER A 245 12.90 4.85 -5.04
C SER A 245 14.10 4.16 -4.42
N ALA A 246 14.34 2.91 -4.84
CA ALA A 246 15.57 2.19 -4.51
C ALA A 246 16.74 2.55 -5.46
N VAL A 247 16.49 3.38 -6.47
CA VAL A 247 17.45 3.64 -7.57
C VAL A 247 18.12 5.00 -7.43
N SER A 248 17.33 6.08 -7.30
CA SER A 248 17.85 7.44 -7.21
C SER A 248 16.81 8.44 -6.71
N VAL A 249 17.28 9.58 -6.21
CA VAL A 249 16.44 10.74 -5.86
C VAL A 249 15.63 11.22 -7.05
N GLN A 250 16.24 11.27 -8.23
CA GLN A 250 15.55 11.69 -9.46
C GLN A 250 14.35 10.79 -9.77
N LYS A 251 14.46 9.47 -9.58
CA LYS A 251 13.34 8.53 -9.77
C LYS A 251 12.24 8.69 -8.74
N ALA A 252 12.57 9.06 -7.50
CA ALA A 252 11.58 9.41 -6.50
C ALA A 252 10.82 10.69 -6.92
N VAL A 253 11.54 11.72 -7.37
CA VAL A 253 10.94 12.97 -7.87
C VAL A 253 10.04 12.72 -9.09
N GLU A 254 10.49 11.96 -10.08
CA GLU A 254 9.68 11.58 -11.26
C GLU A 254 8.41 10.83 -10.85
N THR A 255 8.50 9.96 -9.85
CA THR A 255 7.34 9.21 -9.34
C THR A 255 6.36 10.12 -8.63
N LEU A 256 6.84 11.09 -7.83
CA LEU A 256 5.99 12.10 -7.21
C LEU A 256 5.31 12.98 -8.27
N GLN A 257 6.06 13.48 -9.24
CA GLN A 257 5.55 14.37 -10.29
C GLN A 257 4.50 13.69 -11.18
N ARG A 258 4.70 12.43 -11.56
CA ARG A 258 3.70 11.66 -12.35
C ARG A 258 2.36 11.47 -11.63
N ASN A 259 2.35 11.60 -10.30
CA ASN A 259 1.16 11.43 -9.47
C ASN A 259 0.71 12.74 -8.81
N ALA A 260 1.30 13.88 -9.17
CA ALA A 260 1.11 15.15 -8.45
C ALA A 260 -0.34 15.63 -8.42
N ASP A 261 -1.10 15.39 -9.50
CA ASP A 261 -2.49 15.83 -9.64
C ASP A 261 -3.52 14.77 -9.22
N ARG A 262 -3.07 13.59 -8.78
CA ARG A 262 -3.96 12.50 -8.36
C ARG A 262 -4.47 12.74 -6.94
N SER A 263 -5.78 12.63 -6.77
CA SER A 263 -6.45 12.74 -5.47
C SER A 263 -6.23 11.48 -4.61
N TYR A 264 -6.54 11.58 -3.31
CA TYR A 264 -6.58 10.42 -2.41
C TYR A 264 -7.42 9.27 -3.00
N SER A 265 -8.61 9.59 -3.53
CA SER A 265 -9.49 8.60 -4.17
C SER A 265 -8.86 7.95 -5.40
N ASP A 266 -8.11 8.70 -6.22
CA ASP A 266 -7.47 8.14 -7.41
C ASP A 266 -6.36 7.15 -7.05
N ILE A 267 -5.59 7.45 -6.00
CA ILE A 267 -4.53 6.55 -5.49
C ILE A 267 -5.16 5.31 -4.84
N ARG A 268 -6.18 5.50 -4.00
CA ARG A 268 -6.90 4.39 -3.36
C ARG A 268 -7.51 3.44 -4.39
N ASN A 269 -8.22 3.98 -5.38
CA ASN A 269 -8.90 3.17 -6.39
C ASN A 269 -7.89 2.39 -7.26
N ALA A 270 -6.79 3.03 -7.67
CA ALA A 270 -5.74 2.34 -8.42
C ALA A 270 -5.09 1.22 -7.60
N SER A 271 -4.79 1.48 -6.33
CA SER A 271 -4.24 0.46 -5.43
C SER A 271 -5.19 -0.72 -5.24
N GLN A 272 -6.48 -0.45 -5.01
CA GLN A 272 -7.51 -1.49 -4.93
C GLN A 272 -7.62 -2.30 -6.22
N GLN A 273 -7.55 -1.64 -7.38
CA GLN A 273 -7.54 -2.32 -8.67
C GLN A 273 -6.31 -3.22 -8.85
N GLN A 274 -5.13 -2.77 -8.40
CA GLN A 274 -3.94 -3.63 -8.36
C GLN A 274 -4.18 -4.85 -7.48
N TRP A 275 -4.64 -4.64 -6.25
CA TRP A 275 -4.95 -5.74 -5.33
C TRP A 275 -5.95 -6.72 -5.93
N ASP A 276 -7.04 -6.25 -6.53
CA ASP A 276 -8.01 -7.10 -7.20
C ASP A 276 -7.41 -7.88 -8.37
N THR A 277 -6.52 -7.26 -9.14
CA THR A 277 -5.80 -7.93 -10.23
C THR A 277 -4.96 -9.10 -9.72
N TYR A 278 -4.29 -8.96 -8.58
CA TYR A 278 -3.50 -10.04 -8.00
C TYR A 278 -4.37 -11.09 -7.28
N LEU A 279 -5.31 -10.65 -6.44
CA LEU A 279 -6.17 -11.54 -5.66
C LEU A 279 -7.12 -12.36 -6.55
N SER A 280 -7.56 -11.82 -7.69
CA SER A 280 -8.45 -12.53 -8.63
C SER A 280 -7.74 -13.61 -9.46
N ARG A 281 -6.41 -13.73 -9.38
CA ARG A 281 -5.65 -14.81 -10.05
C ARG A 281 -6.03 -16.19 -9.52
N ILE A 282 -6.47 -16.26 -8.26
CA ILE A 282 -7.01 -17.48 -7.65
C ILE A 282 -8.46 -17.22 -7.25
N LYS A 283 -9.38 -17.93 -7.89
CA LYS A 283 -10.80 -17.90 -7.55
C LYS A 283 -11.11 -19.09 -6.66
N VAL A 284 -11.51 -18.83 -5.41
CA VAL A 284 -12.05 -19.84 -4.50
C VAL A 284 -13.56 -19.66 -4.38
N LYS A 285 -14.28 -20.76 -4.13
CA LYS A 285 -15.71 -20.77 -3.84
C LYS A 285 -15.98 -21.78 -2.72
N GLY A 286 -16.78 -21.41 -1.73
CA GLY A 286 -17.12 -22.28 -0.61
C GLY A 286 -17.83 -21.53 0.51
N ASP A 287 -17.49 -21.88 1.74
CA ASP A 287 -17.96 -21.16 2.93
C ASP A 287 -17.48 -19.69 2.92
N PRO A 288 -18.37 -18.70 3.10
CA PRO A 288 -18.00 -17.28 3.01
C PRO A 288 -16.89 -16.83 3.96
N GLU A 289 -16.82 -17.38 5.18
CA GLU A 289 -15.79 -17.01 6.15
C GLU A 289 -14.44 -17.62 5.77
N ARG A 290 -14.43 -18.85 5.24
CA ARG A 290 -13.22 -19.46 4.66
C ARG A 290 -12.74 -18.72 3.42
N GLU A 291 -13.63 -18.20 2.58
CA GLU A 291 -13.25 -17.36 1.45
C GLU A 291 -12.56 -16.07 1.92
N LYS A 292 -13.14 -15.36 2.89
CA LYS A 292 -12.53 -14.16 3.49
C LYS A 292 -11.17 -14.46 4.11
N LEU A 293 -11.06 -15.56 4.86
CA LEU A 293 -9.80 -15.98 5.46
C LEU A 293 -8.75 -16.28 4.37
N PHE A 294 -9.13 -16.99 3.31
CA PHE A 294 -8.24 -17.28 2.18
C PHE A 294 -7.72 -15.99 1.54
N TYR A 295 -8.60 -15.04 1.19
CA TYR A 295 -8.16 -13.77 0.57
C TYR A 295 -7.34 -12.91 1.53
N SER A 296 -7.63 -12.96 2.84
CA SER A 296 -6.84 -12.29 3.86
C SER A 296 -5.42 -12.86 3.95
N LEU A 297 -5.28 -14.19 3.97
CA LEU A 297 -3.97 -14.86 3.97
C LEU A 297 -3.24 -14.67 2.64
N PHE A 298 -3.94 -14.76 1.52
CA PHE A 298 -3.35 -14.54 0.20
C PHE A 298 -2.81 -13.11 0.07
N TYR A 299 -3.56 -12.11 0.54
CA TYR A 299 -3.08 -10.73 0.67
C TYR A 299 -1.75 -10.64 1.45
N ARG A 300 -1.62 -11.34 2.59
CA ARG A 300 -0.37 -11.36 3.38
C ARG A 300 0.83 -11.92 2.60
N THR A 301 0.61 -12.86 1.69
CA THR A 301 1.70 -13.40 0.85
C THR A 301 2.23 -12.41 -0.20
N LEU A 302 1.45 -11.37 -0.51
CA LEU A 302 1.73 -10.38 -1.56
C LEU A 302 2.19 -9.02 -1.00
N GLN A 303 2.02 -8.77 0.30
CA GLN A 303 2.55 -7.58 0.99
C GLN A 303 4.09 -7.48 1.06
N PRO A 304 4.88 -8.58 1.08
CA PRO A 304 6.34 -8.48 1.14
C PRO A 304 6.96 -7.75 -0.06
N LEU A 305 8.08 -7.08 0.17
CA LEU A 305 8.79 -6.21 -0.78
C LEU A 305 9.41 -6.96 -1.96
N ILE A 306 8.64 -7.27 -3.00
CA ILE A 306 9.14 -8.12 -4.07
C ILE A 306 8.71 -7.65 -5.47
N ARG A 307 9.13 -6.45 -5.85
CA ARG A 307 9.23 -6.14 -7.28
C ARG A 307 10.37 -5.17 -7.57
N SER A 308 11.45 -5.72 -8.13
CA SER A 308 12.42 -4.97 -8.90
C SER A 308 11.68 -4.19 -10.00
N GLN A 309 11.85 -2.87 -10.03
CA GLN A 309 11.48 -2.06 -11.19
C GLN A 309 12.30 -2.52 -12.42
N LYS A 310 12.04 -1.97 -13.62
CA LYS A 310 12.87 -2.23 -14.81
C LYS A 310 14.38 -2.02 -14.57
N GLN A 311 14.73 -1.24 -13.54
CA GLN A 311 16.08 -1.06 -13.01
C GLN A 311 16.07 -1.31 -11.49
N THR A 312 17.09 -1.98 -10.98
CA THR A 312 17.29 -2.31 -9.56
C THR A 312 18.74 -2.05 -9.17
N VAL A 313 19.02 -2.01 -7.87
CA VAL A 313 20.38 -1.92 -7.33
C VAL A 313 20.74 -3.27 -6.69
N SER A 314 21.88 -3.83 -7.08
CA SER A 314 22.38 -5.09 -6.53
C SER A 314 22.84 -4.94 -5.09
N THR A 315 23.10 -6.06 -4.40
CA THR A 315 23.67 -6.05 -3.03
C THR A 315 25.05 -5.39 -2.96
N GLN A 316 25.73 -5.21 -4.10
CA GLN A 316 27.01 -4.53 -4.23
C GLN A 316 26.86 -3.05 -4.64
N GLY A 317 25.63 -2.53 -4.74
CA GLY A 317 25.38 -1.13 -5.12
C GLY A 317 25.42 -0.87 -6.63
N GLN A 318 25.45 -1.89 -7.48
CA GLN A 318 25.50 -1.74 -8.93
C GLN A 318 24.10 -1.71 -9.56
N MET A 319 23.89 -0.89 -10.59
CA MET A 319 22.62 -0.87 -11.32
C MET A 319 22.46 -2.09 -12.23
N GLU A 320 21.30 -2.74 -12.15
CA GLU A 320 20.92 -3.89 -12.98
C GLU A 320 19.58 -3.65 -13.66
N ARG A 321 19.38 -4.21 -14.86
CA ARG A 321 18.13 -4.10 -15.63
C ARG A 321 17.33 -5.39 -15.50
N CYS A 322 16.04 -5.31 -15.18
CA CYS A 322 15.21 -6.50 -15.09
C CYS A 322 14.63 -6.92 -16.45
N THR A 323 14.94 -8.15 -16.88
CA THR A 323 14.31 -8.87 -18.00
C THR A 323 13.26 -9.87 -17.51
N ARG A 324 12.33 -10.28 -18.39
CA ARG A 324 11.16 -11.13 -18.06
C ARG A 324 11.63 -12.46 -17.44
N LEU A 325 11.06 -12.81 -16.28
CA LEU A 325 11.30 -14.07 -15.56
C LEU A 325 11.05 -15.29 -16.46
N LYS A 326 12.01 -16.22 -16.52
CA LYS A 326 11.80 -17.57 -17.03
C LYS A 326 11.72 -18.55 -15.87
N GLU A 327 10.96 -19.62 -16.06
CA GLU A 327 10.66 -20.66 -15.06
C GLU A 327 11.93 -21.32 -14.44
N ASN A 328 13.05 -21.28 -15.17
CA ASN A 328 14.32 -21.92 -14.78
C ASN A 328 15.34 -20.98 -14.11
N ASP A 329 15.01 -19.69 -13.89
CA ASP A 329 16.00 -18.72 -13.41
C ASP A 329 16.16 -18.69 -11.87
N ILE A 330 15.40 -19.51 -11.12
CA ILE A 330 15.30 -19.43 -9.65
C ILE A 330 16.37 -20.31 -8.98
N MET A 331 17.39 -19.70 -8.36
CA MET A 331 18.34 -20.39 -7.47
C MET A 331 18.18 -19.86 -6.04
N ALA A 332 17.91 -20.76 -5.10
CA ALA A 332 17.77 -20.44 -3.67
C ALA A 332 19.16 -20.27 -3.03
N GLY A 333 19.49 -19.05 -2.61
CA GLY A 333 20.66 -18.76 -1.79
C GLY A 333 20.26 -18.42 -0.35
N LEU A 334 21.13 -18.68 0.62
CA LEU A 334 20.90 -18.51 2.07
C LEU A 334 20.58 -17.08 2.56
N TYR A 335 20.64 -16.06 1.69
CA TYR A 335 20.38 -14.65 2.04
C TYR A 335 19.53 -13.86 1.01
N GLY A 336 19.01 -14.54 -0.01
CA GLY A 336 18.06 -14.02 -0.97
C GLY A 336 17.83 -15.02 -2.09
N ILE A 337 16.74 -14.88 -2.83
CA ILE A 337 16.62 -15.57 -4.12
C ILE A 337 17.55 -14.85 -5.09
N ILE A 338 18.60 -15.51 -5.55
CA ILE A 338 19.41 -15.01 -6.65
C ILE A 338 18.74 -15.53 -7.92
N ILE A 339 18.05 -14.64 -8.64
CA ILE A 339 17.52 -14.95 -9.96
C ILE A 339 18.53 -14.45 -11.00
N LYS A 340 19.27 -15.37 -11.60
CA LYS A 340 20.28 -15.03 -12.61
C LYS A 340 19.54 -14.53 -13.86
N HIS A 341 19.76 -13.27 -14.24
CA HIS A 341 19.15 -12.56 -15.38
C HIS A 341 17.69 -12.11 -15.28
N SER A 342 17.02 -12.17 -14.13
CA SER A 342 15.60 -11.77 -14.06
C SER A 342 15.20 -11.21 -12.68
N CYS A 343 15.14 -9.88 -12.52
CA CYS A 343 14.64 -9.12 -11.34
C CYS A 343 15.25 -9.47 -9.96
N LEU A 344 15.64 -8.45 -9.17
CA LEU A 344 16.09 -8.65 -7.78
C LEU A 344 14.89 -8.71 -6.81
N TYR A 345 14.96 -9.62 -5.85
CA TYR A 345 13.94 -9.89 -4.82
C TYR A 345 14.58 -9.58 -3.45
N TRP A 346 13.98 -8.69 -2.65
CA TRP A 346 14.49 -8.34 -1.32
C TRP A 346 13.58 -8.89 -0.22
N ASN A 347 14.17 -9.29 0.91
CA ASN A 347 13.47 -9.73 2.13
C ASN A 347 12.66 -11.05 2.03
N CYS A 348 13.35 -12.16 1.72
CA CYS A 348 12.83 -13.50 1.98
C CYS A 348 13.36 -14.01 3.33
N SER A 349 12.47 -14.34 4.28
CA SER A 349 12.84 -15.23 5.39
C SER A 349 13.00 -16.64 4.83
N ILE A 350 14.20 -16.95 4.35
CA ILE A 350 14.44 -18.16 3.56
C ILE A 350 14.13 -19.44 4.32
N HIS A 351 14.39 -19.50 5.63
CA HIS A 351 14.09 -20.70 6.41
C HIS A 351 12.58 -20.97 6.51
N SER A 352 11.77 -19.93 6.71
CA SER A 352 10.31 -20.03 6.80
C SER A 352 9.68 -20.19 5.42
N SER A 353 10.20 -19.47 4.43
CA SER A 353 9.80 -19.63 3.04
C SER A 353 10.10 -21.05 2.59
N ILE A 354 11.36 -21.53 2.65
CA ILE A 354 11.78 -22.85 2.12
C ILE A 354 10.99 -24.02 2.73
N ARG A 355 10.55 -23.96 4.00
CA ARG A 355 9.69 -25.02 4.55
C ARG A 355 8.30 -25.11 3.87
N MET A 356 7.82 -24.03 3.25
CA MET A 356 6.68 -24.04 2.33
C MET A 356 7.07 -24.57 0.94
N TRP A 357 8.35 -24.50 0.54
CA TRP A 357 8.85 -24.85 -0.80
C TRP A 357 9.51 -26.25 -0.93
N TYR A 358 9.93 -26.92 0.16
CA TYR A 358 10.75 -28.16 0.11
C TYR A 358 10.38 -29.18 1.21
N HIS A 359 9.22 -29.83 1.15
CA HIS A 359 8.97 -31.07 1.91
C HIS A 359 8.61 -32.24 0.94
N PRO A 360 9.24 -33.43 1.03
CA PRO A 360 9.17 -34.45 -0.04
C PRO A 360 7.89 -35.31 -0.07
N PHE A 361 6.75 -34.84 0.47
CA PHE A 361 5.54 -35.67 0.61
C PHE A 361 4.24 -35.04 0.08
N LEU A 362 4.32 -33.93 -0.64
CA LEU A 362 3.15 -33.20 -1.17
C LEU A 362 3.34 -32.83 -2.64
N THR A 363 3.40 -33.84 -3.50
CA THR A 363 3.48 -33.71 -4.97
C THR A 363 2.17 -33.29 -5.65
N PHE A 364 1.19 -32.69 -4.94
CA PHE A 364 -0.11 -32.36 -5.56
C PHE A 364 -0.75 -31.01 -5.22
N THR A 365 -0.21 -30.20 -4.30
CA THR A 365 -0.83 -28.91 -3.93
C THR A 365 0.23 -27.91 -3.51
N ASP A 366 0.90 -27.34 -4.50
CA ASP A 366 2.05 -26.48 -4.30
C ASP A 366 1.59 -25.01 -4.26
N THR A 367 1.30 -24.47 -3.07
CA THR A 367 0.91 -23.05 -2.86
C THR A 367 1.94 -22.08 -3.44
N ALA A 368 3.19 -22.54 -3.52
CA ALA A 368 4.36 -21.81 -3.95
C ALA A 368 4.46 -21.77 -5.48
N SER A 369 4.29 -22.92 -6.14
CA SER A 369 4.05 -22.99 -7.60
C SER A 369 2.74 -22.30 -7.99
N MET A 370 1.69 -22.33 -7.16
CA MET A 370 0.43 -21.62 -7.41
C MET A 370 0.59 -20.11 -7.34
N ILE A 371 1.40 -19.56 -6.42
CA ILE A 371 1.73 -18.13 -6.40
C ILE A 371 2.56 -17.77 -7.63
N LEU A 372 3.54 -18.60 -8.01
CA LEU A 372 4.40 -18.35 -9.17
C LEU A 372 3.63 -18.45 -10.51
N GLN A 373 2.79 -19.48 -10.67
CA GLN A 373 1.89 -19.66 -11.81
C GLN A 373 0.80 -18.59 -11.82
N ALA A 374 0.22 -18.24 -10.66
CA ALA A 374 -0.68 -17.10 -10.56
C ALA A 374 0.03 -15.85 -11.07
N LEU A 375 1.27 -15.58 -10.66
CA LEU A 375 2.08 -14.43 -11.08
C LEU A 375 2.41 -14.42 -12.59
N MET A 376 2.51 -15.58 -13.24
CA MET A 376 2.98 -15.72 -14.63
C MET A 376 1.90 -16.08 -15.67
N ASN A 377 0.74 -16.63 -15.29
CA ASN A 377 -0.26 -17.20 -16.20
C ASN A 377 -1.66 -16.55 -16.04
N PRO A 378 -2.58 -16.73 -17.03
CA PRO A 378 -3.97 -16.28 -16.94
C PRO A 378 -4.72 -16.87 -15.72
N PRO A 379 -5.85 -16.25 -15.28
CA PRO A 379 -6.53 -16.61 -14.04
C PRO A 379 -6.92 -18.10 -13.97
N ILE A 380 -6.55 -18.74 -12.86
CA ILE A 380 -6.78 -20.17 -12.62
C ILE A 380 -8.03 -20.32 -11.74
N GLN A 381 -9.02 -21.08 -12.21
CA GLN A 381 -10.14 -21.50 -11.36
C GLN A 381 -9.75 -22.72 -10.55
N PHE A 382 -9.77 -22.59 -9.23
CA PHE A 382 -9.53 -23.70 -8.33
C PHE A 382 -10.80 -23.94 -7.50
N VAL A 383 -11.34 -25.15 -7.55
CA VAL A 383 -12.48 -25.57 -6.72
C VAL A 383 -11.96 -26.57 -5.69
N PRO A 384 -11.35 -26.11 -4.58
CA PRO A 384 -11.01 -27.03 -3.52
C PRO A 384 -12.30 -27.46 -2.85
N ASN A 385 -12.54 -28.77 -2.80
CA ASN A 385 -13.59 -29.36 -1.98
C ASN A 385 -13.16 -29.21 -0.51
N MET A 386 -13.36 -28.02 0.07
CA MET A 386 -13.01 -27.70 1.46
C MET A 386 -14.00 -28.39 2.42
N ARG A 387 -13.95 -29.72 2.49
CA ARG A 387 -14.63 -30.50 3.54
C ARG A 387 -13.73 -30.62 4.78
N ARG A 388 -14.40 -30.83 5.90
CA ARG A 388 -13.95 -30.66 7.30
C ARG A 388 -12.58 -31.23 7.62
#